data_AF-A0A432UXT2-F1
#
_entry.id   AF-A0A432UXT2-F1
#
_cell.length_a   1.000
_cell.length_b   1.000
_cell.length_c   1.000
_cell.angle_alpha   90.00
_cell.angle_beta   90.00
_cell.angle_gamma   90.00
#
_symmetry.space_group_name_H-M   'P 1'
#
loop_
_entity.id
_entity.type
_entity.pdbx_description
1 polymer ?
#
loop_
_entity_poly.entity_id
_entity_poly.type
_entity_poly.pdbx_seq_one_letter_code
_entity_poly.pdbx_strand_id
1 'polypeptide(L)'
;MKNPYLILGLSKPAKFGDLKDDQVQSSYLALVRQFPPDRHPQRFEEIRRAYEQLKTYKARVSHDLFDTTLPDRGDLVARLLPQGETLQRPALKQVQNILKLKNTS
;
A
#
# COMPACT_ATOMS: atom_id res chain seq x y z
N MET A 1 7.98 -1.82 -7.84
CA MET A 1 7.95 -2.60 -6.58
C MET A 1 6.58 -2.38 -5.96
N LYS A 2 6.01 -3.37 -5.26
CA LYS A 2 4.75 -3.16 -4.53
C LYS A 2 4.98 -2.16 -3.40
N ASN A 3 4.04 -1.25 -3.21
CA ASN A 3 4.15 -0.20 -2.20
C ASN A 3 4.17 -0.82 -0.78
N PRO A 4 5.21 -0.56 0.05
CA PRO A 4 5.32 -1.18 1.37
C PRO A 4 4.20 -0.75 2.34
N TYR A 5 3.64 0.44 2.17
CA TYR A 5 2.47 0.87 2.95
C TYR A 5 1.26 -0.01 2.66
N LEU A 6 1.01 -0.34 1.39
CA LEU A 6 -0.10 -1.21 0.99
C LEU A 6 0.09 -2.65 1.46
N ILE A 7 1.33 -3.16 1.43
CA ILE A 7 1.64 -4.51 1.96
C ILE A 7 1.35 -4.59 3.46
N LEU A 8 1.68 -3.54 4.21
CA LEU A 8 1.39 -3.47 5.65
C LEU A 8 -0.05 -3.06 5.96
N GLY A 9 -0.91 -2.87 4.95
CA GLY A 9 -2.29 -2.41 5.14
C GLY A 9 -2.39 -1.01 5.74
N LEU A 10 -1.35 -0.20 5.61
CA LEU A 10 -1.27 1.17 6.13
C LEU A 10 -1.60 2.17 5.02
N SER A 11 -2.33 3.22 5.38
CA SER A 11 -2.49 4.37 4.49
C SER A 11 -1.22 5.21 4.51
N LYS A 12 -0.80 5.70 3.34
CA LYS A 12 0.33 6.63 3.26
C LYS A 12 -0.01 7.90 4.07
N PRO A 13 0.82 8.31 5.05
CA PRO A 13 0.53 9.47 5.87
C PRO A 13 0.59 10.77 5.03
N ALA A 14 -0.22 11.76 5.41
CA ALA A 14 -0.24 13.06 4.74
C ALA A 14 1.02 13.89 5.09
N LYS A 15 1.56 13.74 6.30
CA LYS A 15 2.80 14.37 6.74
C LYS A 15 3.82 13.35 7.22
N PHE A 16 5.10 13.67 7.00
CA PHE A 16 6.21 12.92 7.58
C PHE A 16 6.10 12.98 9.12
N GLY A 17 5.76 11.86 9.75
CA GLY A 17 5.67 11.73 11.22
C GLY A 17 4.29 11.35 11.76
N ASP A 18 3.22 11.42 10.96
CA ASP A 18 1.87 11.00 11.42
C ASP A 18 1.85 9.48 11.72
N LEU A 19 2.62 8.72 10.94
CA LEU A 19 2.81 7.30 11.15
C LEU A 19 4.01 7.06 12.09
N LYS A 20 3.70 6.54 13.29
CA LYS A 20 4.68 6.21 14.33
C LYS A 20 5.22 4.79 14.17
N ASP A 21 6.44 4.55 14.67
CA ASP A 21 7.11 3.25 14.60
C ASP A 21 6.24 2.13 15.23
N ASP A 22 5.59 2.42 16.37
CA ASP A 22 4.70 1.48 17.06
C ASP A 22 3.50 1.05 16.20
N GLN A 23 2.98 1.94 15.34
CA GLN A 23 1.87 1.62 14.43
C GLN A 23 2.32 0.70 13.30
N VAL A 24 3.54 0.91 12.80
CA VAL A 24 4.14 0.03 11.79
C VAL A 24 4.41 -1.35 12.38
N GLN A 25 4.95 -1.41 13.61
CA GLN A 25 5.23 -2.66 14.31
C GLN A 25 3.95 -3.43 14.66
N SER A 26 2.90 -2.75 15.12
CA SER A 26 1.64 -3.41 15.45
C SER A 26 0.98 -4.03 14.22
N SER A 27 0.98 -3.34 13.08
CA SER A 27 0.47 -3.89 11.82
C SER A 27 1.28 -5.10 11.34
N TYR A 28 2.61 -5.01 11.42
CA TYR A 28 3.49 -6.13 11.10
C TYR A 28 3.16 -7.37 11.95
N LEU A 29 3.02 -7.22 13.28
CA LEU A 29 2.68 -8.33 14.16
C LEU A 29 1.29 -8.92 13.86
N ALA A 30 0.31 -8.08 13.52
CA ALA A 30 -1.02 -8.55 13.12
C ALA A 30 -0.96 -9.39 11.85
N LEU A 31 -0.20 -8.93 10.84
CA LEU A 31 -0.03 -9.64 9.57
C LEU A 31 0.78 -10.93 9.72
N VAL A 32 1.81 -10.96 10.57
CA VAL A 32 2.57 -12.20 10.85
C VAL A 32 1.70 -13.24 11.54
N ARG A 33 0.80 -12.83 12.44
CA ARG A 33 -0.19 -13.74 13.05
C ARG A 33 -1.18 -14.28 12.02
N GLN A 34 -1.58 -13.46 11.05
CA GLN A 34 -2.51 -13.86 9.99
C GLN A 34 -1.84 -14.73 8.91
N PHE A 35 -0.58 -14.45 8.60
CA PHE A 35 0.22 -15.12 7.57
C PHE A 35 1.49 -15.71 8.19
N PRO A 36 1.37 -16.81 8.95
CA PRO A 36 2.52 -17.42 9.59
C PRO A 36 3.51 -17.99 8.55
N PRO A 37 4.82 -17.96 8.85
CA PRO A 37 5.87 -18.35 7.90
C PRO A 37 5.76 -19.81 7.45
N ASP A 38 5.29 -20.71 8.31
CA ASP A 38 5.11 -22.13 7.98
C ASP A 38 4.04 -22.38 6.91
N ARG A 39 3.01 -21.53 6.83
CA ARG A 39 1.89 -21.71 5.88
C ARG A 39 1.98 -20.80 4.67
N HIS A 40 2.58 -19.61 4.83
CA HIS A 40 2.61 -18.58 3.80
C HIS A 40 4.00 -17.92 3.67
N PRO A 41 5.05 -18.67 3.32
CA PRO A 41 6.43 -18.18 3.32
C PRO A 41 6.62 -16.98 2.38
N GLN A 42 6.03 -17.02 1.17
CA GLN A 42 6.12 -15.93 0.20
C GLN A 42 5.48 -14.63 0.70
N ARG A 43 4.28 -14.71 1.30
CA ARG A 43 3.63 -13.52 1.88
C ARG A 43 4.37 -12.99 3.09
N PHE A 44 4.88 -13.88 3.94
CA PHE A 44 5.69 -13.49 5.08
C PHE A 44 6.94 -12.72 4.64
N GLU A 45 7.62 -13.17 3.59
CA GLU A 45 8.76 -12.45 3.02
C GLU A 45 8.37 -11.07 2.48
N GLU A 46 7.24 -10.94 1.77
CA GLU A 46 6.72 -9.64 1.31
C GLU A 46 6.48 -8.69 2.49
N ILE A 47 5.78 -9.18 3.53
CA ILE A 47 5.47 -8.41 4.75
C ILE A 47 6.74 -7.97 5.47
N ARG A 48 7.70 -8.90 5.64
CA ARG A 48 8.99 -8.60 6.29
C ARG A 48 9.77 -7.55 5.52
N ARG A 49 9.87 -7.66 4.19
CA ARG A 49 10.57 -6.67 3.35
C ARG A 49 9.92 -5.28 3.47
N ALA A 50 8.60 -5.21 3.46
CA ALA A 50 7.87 -3.96 3.63
C ALA A 50 8.11 -3.34 5.01
N TYR A 51 8.12 -4.16 6.07
CA TYR A 51 8.43 -3.70 7.42
C TYR A 51 9.85 -3.12 7.54
N GLU A 52 10.87 -3.81 7.02
CA GLU A 52 12.26 -3.33 7.09
C GLU A 52 12.45 -1.97 6.39
N GLN A 53 11.69 -1.71 5.32
CA GLN A 53 11.70 -0.41 4.63
C GLN A 53 11.05 0.72 5.44
N LEU A 54 10.09 0.40 6.32
CA LEU A 54 9.28 1.39 7.03
C LEU A 54 9.49 1.41 8.55
N LYS A 55 10.35 0.53 9.08
CA LYS A 55 10.55 0.29 10.52
C LYS A 55 10.88 1.54 11.32
N THR A 56 11.69 2.43 10.77
CA THR A 56 12.14 3.64 11.47
C THR A 56 11.68 4.89 10.74
N TYR A 57 11.49 5.98 11.48
CA TYR A 57 11.19 7.29 10.90
C TYR A 57 12.16 7.67 9.77
N LYS A 58 13.47 7.49 10.00
CA LYS A 58 14.51 7.77 8.99
C LYS A 58 14.32 6.94 7.72
N ALA A 59 14.01 5.65 7.87
CA ALA A 59 13.76 4.76 6.73
C ALA A 59 12.52 5.19 5.94
N ARG A 60 11.42 5.57 6.62
CA ARG A 60 10.19 6.07 5.98
C ARG A 60 10.43 7.36 5.21
N VAL A 61 11.11 8.33 5.82
CA VAL A 61 11.42 9.60 5.15
C VAL A 61 12.35 9.37 3.95
N SER A 62 13.35 8.51 4.09
CA SER A 62 14.22 8.14 2.98
C SER A 62 13.43 7.49 1.84
N HIS A 63 12.52 6.57 2.18
CA HIS A 63 11.65 5.93 1.20
C HIS A 63 10.76 6.98 0.52
N ASP A 64 10.07 7.83 1.28
CA ASP A 64 9.14 8.79 0.68
C ASP A 64 9.81 9.89 -0.17
N LEU A 65 11.05 10.27 0.16
CA LEU A 65 11.78 11.32 -0.56
C LEU A 65 12.56 10.80 -1.77
N PHE A 66 13.09 9.57 -1.71
CA PHE A 66 14.01 9.05 -2.72
C PHE A 66 13.48 7.84 -3.49
N ASP A 67 12.32 7.30 -3.12
CA ASP A 67 11.69 6.25 -3.91
C ASP A 67 11.18 6.83 -5.25
N THR A 68 11.97 6.59 -6.28
CA THR A 68 11.66 6.91 -7.68
C THR A 68 11.10 5.71 -8.44
N THR A 69 10.82 4.61 -7.73
CA THR A 69 10.29 3.41 -8.39
C THR A 69 8.87 3.67 -8.87
N LEU A 70 8.60 3.25 -10.11
CA LEU A 70 7.26 3.32 -10.66
C LEU A 70 6.33 2.42 -9.81
N PRO A 71 5.19 2.95 -9.35
CA PRO A 71 4.20 2.16 -8.61
C PRO A 71 3.73 1.00 -9.47
N ASP A 72 3.54 -0.18 -8.85
CA ASP A 72 3.02 -1.33 -9.57
C ASP A 72 1.57 -1.09 -10.02
N ARG A 73 1.11 -1.83 -11.05
CA ARG A 73 -0.29 -1.74 -11.51
C ARG A 73 -1.27 -1.99 -10.36
N GLY A 74 -0.97 -2.91 -9.45
CA GLY A 74 -1.80 -3.17 -8.27
C GLY A 74 -1.88 -1.95 -7.33
N ASP A 75 -0.78 -1.24 -7.16
CA ASP A 75 -0.71 -0.06 -6.30
C ASP A 75 -1.52 1.12 -6.89
N LEU A 76 -1.46 1.28 -8.22
CA LEU A 76 -2.25 2.29 -8.93
C LEU A 76 -3.75 2.03 -8.76
N VAL A 77 -4.19 0.78 -8.90
CA VAL A 77 -5.59 0.39 -8.69
C VAL A 77 -6.00 0.67 -7.25
N ALA A 78 -5.20 0.25 -6.26
CA ALA A 78 -5.50 0.48 -4.85
C ALA A 78 -5.60 1.96 -4.47
N ARG A 79 -4.83 2.84 -5.14
CA ARG A 79 -4.83 4.30 -4.92
C ARG A 79 -5.96 5.02 -5.65
N LEU A 80 -6.33 4.57 -6.84
CA LEU A 80 -7.38 5.18 -7.66
C LEU A 80 -8.78 4.74 -7.24
N LEU A 81 -8.91 3.58 -6.60
CA LEU A 81 -10.16 3.16 -6.00
C LEU A 81 -10.40 3.94 -4.70
N PRO A 82 -11.59 4.53 -4.50
CA PRO A 82 -11.91 5.26 -3.29
C PRO A 82 -11.80 4.31 -2.08
N GLN A 83 -10.84 4.59 -1.21
CA GLN A 83 -10.68 3.89 0.07
C GLN A 83 -11.73 4.42 1.03
N GLY A 84 -12.91 3.81 0.99
CA GLY A 84 -14.00 4.07 1.93
C GLY A 84 -14.92 5.22 1.53
N GLU A 85 -15.94 4.91 0.74
CA GLU A 85 -17.32 5.34 0.98
C GLU A 85 -18.24 4.44 0.14
N THR A 86 -18.72 3.37 0.78
CA THR A 86 -19.59 2.31 0.25
C THR A 86 -19.00 1.45 -0.88
N LEU A 87 -19.10 0.12 -0.75
CA LEU A 87 -19.04 -0.80 -1.88
C LEU A 87 -20.30 -0.62 -2.77
N GLN A 88 -20.63 0.61 -3.16
CA GLN A 88 -21.64 0.85 -4.18
C GLN A 88 -21.04 0.55 -5.53
N ARG A 89 -21.79 -0.24 -6.31
CA ARG A 89 -21.51 -0.48 -7.72
C ARG A 89 -21.25 0.87 -8.40
N PRO A 90 -20.06 1.12 -8.96
CA PRO A 90 -19.73 2.41 -9.54
C PRO A 90 -20.74 2.77 -10.62
N ALA A 91 -21.11 4.06 -10.68
CA ALA A 91 -22.08 4.54 -11.65
C ALA A 91 -21.52 4.39 -13.07
N LEU A 92 -22.38 4.09 -14.05
CA LEU A 92 -21.96 3.91 -15.45
C LEU A 92 -21.14 5.09 -15.99
N LYS A 93 -21.37 6.31 -15.51
CA LYS A 93 -20.60 7.50 -15.90
C LYS A 93 -19.13 7.42 -15.46
N GLN A 94 -18.85 6.89 -14.26
CA GLN A 94 -17.48 6.71 -13.76
C GLN A 94 -16.73 5.64 -14.58
N VAL A 95 -17.41 4.52 -14.88
CA VAL A 95 -16.86 3.45 -15.72
C VAL A 95 -16.55 3.95 -17.13
N GLN A 96 -17.44 4.76 -17.72
CA GLN A 96 -17.24 5.34 -19.05
C GLN A 96 -16.06 6.32 -19.11
N ASN A 97 -15.83 7.13 -18.08
CA ASN A 97 -14.67 8.02 -18.04
C ASN A 97 -13.35 7.24 -18.00
N ILE A 98 -13.30 6.11 -17.28
CA ILE A 98 -12.12 5.23 -17.24
C ILE A 98 -11.86 4.60 -18.62
N LEU A 99 -12.91 4.18 -19.32
CA LEU A 99 -12.79 3.59 -20.66
C LEU A 99 -12.37 4.62 -21.72
N LYS A 100 -12.86 5.86 -21.64
CA LYS A 100 -12.52 6.94 -22.58
C LYS A 100 -11.04 7.34 -22.51
N LEU A 101 -10.41 7.25 -21.34
CA LEU A 101 -8.98 7.51 -21.17
C LEU A 101 -8.08 6.50 -21.93
N LYS A 102 -8.61 5.35 -22.38
CA LYS A 102 -7.87 4.37 -23.18
C LYS A 102 -7.97 4.56 -24.70
N ASN A 103 -8.85 5.44 -25.18
CA ASN A 103 -9.14 5.57 -26.62
C ASN A 103 -8.62 6.87 -27.25
N THR A 104 -7.81 7.64 -26.51
CA THR A 104 -7.06 8.78 -27.07
C THR A 104 -5.58 8.42 -27.13
N SER A 105 -5.23 7.56 -28.06
CA SER A 105 -3.90 7.40 -28.66
C SER A 105 -4.07 6.90 -30.08
#